data_AF-A0A432FDS9-F1
#
_entry.id   AF-A0A432FDS9-F1
#
_cell.length_a   1.000
_cell.length_b   1.000
_cell.length_c   1.000
_cell.angle_alpha   90.00
_cell.angle_beta   90.00
_cell.angle_gamma   90.00
#
_symmetry.space_group_name_H-M   'P 1'
#
loop_
_entity.id
_entity.type
_entity.pdbx_description
1 polymer ?
#
loop_
_entity_poly.entity_id
_entity_poly.type
_entity_poly.pdbx_seq_one_letter_code
_entity_poly.pdbx_strand_id
1 'polypeptide(L)'
;MNELLAQSTPLQITLFCLIGVINTLLDFVIYNLLTKKLSRIPANILSTSVAMAFSFSANFIVFQPGVVHAPEQAVKFIVVTSFSLYVIQNVIIYVTSNLWLQPVKAAQALSQKCPLTRNWSDSFISKNTVKLLATVCSMIWNFLWYKYYVYL
;
A
#
# COMPACT_ATOMS: atom_id res chain seq x y z
N MET A 1 27.73 17.93 11.32
CA MET A 1 27.41 18.21 9.91
C MET A 1 26.58 17.05 9.32
N ASN A 2 25.51 16.60 9.97
CA ASN A 2 24.71 15.44 9.51
C ASN A 2 23.20 15.69 9.46
N GLU A 3 22.68 16.83 9.93
CA GLU A 3 21.24 17.12 9.82
C GLU A 3 20.82 17.67 8.44
N LEU A 4 21.77 18.15 7.64
CA LEU A 4 21.52 18.75 6.32
C LEU A 4 21.20 17.74 5.21
N LEU A 5 21.36 16.43 5.47
CA LEU A 5 21.09 15.36 4.49
C LEU A 5 19.86 14.52 4.83
N ALA A 6 19.22 14.73 5.98
CA ALA A 6 17.99 14.02 6.32
C ALA A 6 16.86 14.53 5.41
N GLN A 7 16.31 13.64 4.56
CA GLN A 7 15.16 14.00 3.73
C GLN A 7 14.01 14.53 4.59
N SER A 8 13.38 15.61 4.14
CA SER A 8 12.21 16.16 4.81
C SER A 8 11.04 15.15 4.78
N THR A 9 10.23 15.13 5.84
CA THR A 9 9.06 14.22 5.93
C THR A 9 8.13 14.31 4.72
N PRO A 10 7.82 15.49 4.13
CA PRO A 10 7.00 15.56 2.93
C PRO A 10 7.61 14.82 1.74
N LEU A 11 8.93 14.95 1.52
CA LEU A 11 9.63 14.25 0.45
C LEU A 11 9.58 12.74 0.65
N GLN A 12 9.78 12.26 1.87
CA GLN A 12 9.65 10.83 2.19
C GLN A 12 8.24 10.30 1.88
N ILE A 13 7.20 11.06 2.23
CA ILE A 13 5.80 10.70 1.92
C ILE A 13 5.60 10.61 0.40
N THR A 14 6.08 11.61 -0.35
CA THR A 14 5.97 11.63 -1.81
C THR A 14 6.68 10.43 -2.44
N LEU A 15 7.92 10.15 -2.03
CA LEU A 15 8.70 9.03 -2.56
C LEU A 15 8.08 7.69 -2.16
N PHE A 16 7.59 7.55 -0.94
CA PHE A 16 6.90 6.35 -0.47
C PHE A 16 5.65 6.06 -1.31
N CYS A 17 4.82 7.08 -1.56
CA CYS A 17 3.66 6.95 -2.43
C CYS A 17 4.06 6.58 -3.86
N LEU A 18 5.08 7.22 -4.42
CA LEU A 18 5.58 6.94 -5.76
C LEU A 18 6.07 5.49 -5.89
N ILE A 19 6.86 5.02 -4.91
CA ILE A 19 7.33 3.64 -4.85
C ILE A 19 6.17 2.67 -4.72
N GLY A 20 5.13 2.99 -3.93
CA GLY A 20 3.92 2.17 -3.84
C GLY A 20 3.19 2.02 -5.19
N VAL A 21 3.10 3.10 -5.98
CA VAL A 21 2.53 3.06 -7.34
C VAL A 21 3.39 2.22 -8.27
N ILE A 22 4.71 2.46 -8.30
CA ILE A 22 5.64 1.70 -9.14
C ILE A 22 5.61 0.21 -8.77
N ASN A 23 5.54 -0.11 -7.47
CA ASN A 23 5.45 -1.47 -6.97
C ASN A 23 4.21 -2.20 -7.49
N THR A 24 3.06 -1.50 -7.46
CA THR A 24 1.80 -2.06 -7.96
C THR A 24 1.86 -2.29 -9.47
N LEU A 25 2.42 -1.34 -10.23
CA LEU A 25 2.60 -1.49 -11.67
C LEU A 25 3.55 -2.64 -12.00
N LEU A 26 4.65 -2.78 -11.25
CA LEU A 26 5.62 -3.85 -11.41
C LEU A 26 4.97 -5.23 -11.18
N ASP A 27 4.20 -5.38 -10.10
CA ASP A 27 3.47 -6.61 -9.80
C ASP A 27 2.51 -6.97 -10.95
N PHE A 28 1.71 -5.99 -11.40
CA PHE A 28 0.79 -6.19 -12.53
C PHE A 28 1.50 -6.60 -13.82
N VAL A 29 2.60 -5.94 -14.18
CA VAL A 29 3.36 -6.26 -15.40
C VAL A 29 3.92 -7.67 -15.33
N ILE A 30 4.59 -8.03 -14.23
CA ILE A 30 5.19 -9.36 -14.06
C ILE A 30 4.10 -10.44 -14.03
N TYR A 31 3.00 -10.21 -13.31
CA TYR A 31 1.87 -11.14 -13.25
C TYR A 31 1.30 -11.43 -14.64
N ASN A 32 1.05 -10.40 -15.47
CA ASN A 32 0.53 -10.57 -16.82
C ASN A 32 1.53 -11.24 -17.78
N LEU A 33 2.84 -11.10 -17.55
CA LEU A 33 3.85 -11.81 -18.34
C LEU A 33 3.93 -13.29 -17.93
N LEU A 34 3.88 -13.59 -16.63
CA LEU A 34 3.98 -14.95 -16.10
C LEU A 34 2.73 -15.79 -16.37
N THR A 35 1.53 -15.18 -16.33
CA THR A 35 0.26 -15.87 -16.64
C THR A 35 0.16 -16.36 -18.10
N LYS A 36 1.06 -15.93 -19.00
CA LYS A 36 1.18 -16.50 -20.35
C LYS A 36 1.78 -17.91 -20.35
N LYS A 37 2.53 -18.28 -19.32
CA LYS A 37 3.28 -19.55 -19.23
C LYS A 37 2.94 -20.38 -17.99
N LEU A 38 2.40 -19.75 -16.94
CA LEU A 38 2.09 -20.34 -15.65
C LEU A 38 0.61 -20.16 -15.30
N SER A 39 0.09 -21.01 -14.42
CA SER A 39 -1.24 -20.83 -13.84
C SER A 39 -1.27 -19.60 -12.89
N ARG A 40 -2.48 -19.12 -12.57
CA ARG A 40 -2.68 -17.83 -11.87
C ARG A 40 -2.00 -17.76 -10.50
N ILE A 41 -2.06 -18.83 -9.71
CA ILE A 41 -1.52 -18.87 -8.35
C ILE A 41 0.02 -18.73 -8.34
N PRO A 42 0.80 -19.59 -9.02
CA PRO A 42 2.26 -19.45 -9.04
C PRO A 42 2.72 -18.15 -9.70
N ALA A 43 2.01 -17.67 -10.72
CA ALA A 43 2.29 -16.35 -11.32
C ALA A 43 2.15 -15.22 -10.31
N ASN A 44 1.08 -15.22 -9.49
CA ASN A 44 0.85 -14.22 -8.44
C ASN A 44 1.91 -14.30 -7.34
N ILE A 45 2.25 -15.51 -6.87
CA ILE A 45 3.27 -15.68 -5.83
C ILE A 45 4.61 -15.08 -6.30
N LEU A 46 5.03 -15.39 -7.53
CA LEU A 46 6.27 -14.86 -8.10
C LEU A 46 6.23 -13.35 -8.32
N SER A 47 5.15 -12.81 -8.89
CA SER A 47 5.02 -11.38 -9.16
C SER A 47 5.01 -10.57 -7.87
N THR A 48 4.21 -10.99 -6.88
CA THR A 48 4.14 -10.33 -5.57
C THR A 48 5.46 -10.42 -4.82
N SER A 49 6.20 -11.54 -4.94
CA SER A 49 7.53 -11.67 -4.32
C SER A 49 8.55 -10.69 -4.91
N VAL A 50 8.59 -10.55 -6.24
CA VAL A 50 9.47 -9.58 -6.90
C VAL A 50 9.09 -8.14 -6.54
N ALA A 51 7.79 -7.84 -6.51
CA ALA A 51 7.30 -6.54 -6.08
C ALA A 51 7.71 -6.26 -4.61
N MET A 52 7.46 -7.18 -3.68
CA MET A 52 7.88 -7.01 -2.27
C MET A 52 9.39 -6.79 -2.13
N ALA A 53 10.23 -7.52 -2.87
CA ALA A 53 11.68 -7.33 -2.87
C ALA A 53 12.10 -5.96 -3.41
N PHE A 54 11.45 -5.49 -4.48
CA PHE A 54 11.63 -4.14 -5.01
C PHE A 54 11.22 -3.10 -3.96
N SER A 55 10.04 -3.24 -3.36
CA SER A 55 9.53 -2.32 -2.35
C SER A 55 10.47 -2.22 -1.14
N PHE A 56 10.94 -3.36 -0.63
CA PHE A 56 11.92 -3.39 0.45
C PHE A 56 13.19 -2.61 0.08
N SER A 57 13.75 -2.89 -1.09
CA SER A 57 14.98 -2.25 -1.57
C SER A 57 14.79 -0.74 -1.81
N ALA A 58 13.69 -0.35 -2.46
CA ALA A 58 13.41 1.04 -2.79
C ALA A 58 13.15 1.90 -1.53
N ASN A 59 12.61 1.31 -0.46
CA ASN A 59 12.38 2.03 0.79
C ASN A 59 13.67 2.43 1.52
N PHE A 60 14.82 1.79 1.25
CA PHE A 60 16.11 2.30 1.73
C PHE A 60 16.44 3.68 1.17
N ILE A 61 16.02 3.98 -0.06
CA ILE A 61 16.23 5.29 -0.70
C ILE A 61 15.33 6.35 -0.05
N VAL A 62 14.13 5.95 0.39
CA VAL A 62 13.15 6.84 1.05
C VAL A 62 13.61 7.20 2.46
N PHE A 63 13.93 6.19 3.27
CA PHE A 63 14.12 6.39 4.70
C PHE A 63 15.58 6.59 5.09
N GLN A 64 16.54 6.20 4.24
CA GLN A 64 17.97 6.43 4.42
C GLN A 64 18.45 6.04 5.83
N PRO A 65 18.32 4.75 6.23
CA PRO A 65 18.65 4.32 7.59
C PRO A 65 20.11 4.61 7.94
N GLY A 66 20.37 4.93 9.21
CA GLY A 66 21.73 5.23 9.68
C GLY A 66 22.66 4.02 9.61
N VAL A 67 22.11 2.81 9.78
CA VAL A 67 22.84 1.54 9.66
C VAL A 67 22.03 0.54 8.84
N VAL A 68 22.70 -0.16 7.91
CA VAL A 68 22.05 -1.16 7.05
C VAL A 68 22.28 -2.56 7.63
N HIS A 69 21.21 -3.14 8.17
CA HIS A 69 21.15 -4.54 8.61
C HIS A 69 20.03 -5.27 7.86
N ALA A 70 20.28 -5.55 6.58
CA ALA A 70 19.26 -6.00 5.65
C ALA A 70 18.40 -7.21 6.11
N PRO A 71 18.95 -8.28 6.74
CA PRO A 71 18.12 -9.40 7.20
C PRO A 71 17.13 -9.01 8.30
N GLU A 72 17.58 -8.24 9.29
CA GLU A 72 16.72 -7.78 10.38
C GLU A 72 15.64 -6.82 9.86
N GLN A 73 16.04 -5.88 8.99
CA GLN A 73 15.13 -4.92 8.37
C GLN A 73 14.10 -5.63 7.48
N ALA A 74 14.49 -6.71 6.79
CA ALA A 74 13.56 -7.52 5.99
C ALA A 74 12.51 -8.21 6.87
N VAL A 75 12.93 -8.80 7.99
CA VAL A 75 11.99 -9.40 8.95
C VAL A 75 11.01 -8.36 9.50
N LYS A 76 11.52 -7.20 9.94
CA LYS A 76 10.68 -6.09 10.42
C LYS A 76 9.72 -5.60 9.33
N PHE A 77 10.19 -5.44 8.10
CA PHE A 77 9.37 -5.07 6.95
C PHE A 77 8.25 -6.08 6.69
N ILE A 78 8.56 -7.37 6.64
CA ILE A 78 7.57 -8.43 6.39
C ILE A 78 6.52 -8.46 7.50
N VAL A 79 6.92 -8.36 8.77
CA VAL A 79 5.99 -8.36 9.91
C VAL A 79 5.05 -7.16 9.84
N VAL A 80 5.60 -5.95 9.65
CA VAL A 80 4.81 -4.71 9.56
C VAL A 80 3.86 -4.74 8.35
N THR A 81 4.34 -5.17 7.19
CA THR A 81 3.55 -5.27 5.95
C THR A 81 2.44 -6.29 6.11
N SER A 82 2.75 -7.48 6.63
CA SER A 82 1.77 -8.54 6.79
C SER A 82 0.69 -8.14 7.81
N PHE A 83 1.09 -7.48 8.90
CA PHE A 83 0.13 -6.97 9.88
C PHE A 83 -0.82 -5.94 9.26
N SER A 84 -0.30 -5.02 8.43
CA SER A 84 -1.16 -4.02 7.80
C SER A 84 -2.12 -4.62 6.78
N LEU A 85 -1.67 -5.62 5.99
CA LEU A 85 -2.50 -6.32 5.02
C LEU A 85 -3.55 -7.23 5.67
N TYR A 86 -3.18 -8.01 6.68
CA TYR A 86 -4.07 -9.02 7.27
C TYR A 86 -4.92 -8.50 8.43
N VAL A 87 -4.43 -7.51 9.19
CA VAL A 87 -5.14 -6.99 10.36
C VAL A 87 -5.76 -5.64 10.03
N ILE A 88 -4.93 -4.62 9.75
CA ILE A 88 -5.42 -3.24 9.58
C ILE A 88 -6.43 -3.14 8.44
N GLN A 89 -6.14 -3.70 7.25
CA GLN A 89 -7.09 -3.62 6.15
C GLN A 89 -8.41 -4.33 6.46
N ASN A 90 -8.38 -5.53 7.04
CA ASN A 90 -9.62 -6.26 7.37
C ASN A 90 -10.44 -5.55 8.45
N VAL A 91 -9.79 -4.98 9.47
CA VAL A 91 -10.48 -4.18 10.51
C VAL A 91 -11.14 -2.95 9.89
N ILE A 92 -10.42 -2.18 9.07
CA ILE A 92 -10.99 -0.99 8.43
C ILE A 92 -12.13 -1.37 7.47
N ILE A 93 -11.97 -2.46 6.70
CA ILE A 93 -13.04 -2.99 5.85
C ILE A 93 -14.28 -3.31 6.68
N TYR A 94 -14.13 -4.06 7.77
CA TYR A 94 -15.23 -4.43 8.64
C TYR A 94 -15.93 -3.22 9.26
N VAL A 95 -15.15 -2.27 9.81
CA VAL A 95 -15.68 -1.06 10.46
C VAL A 95 -16.44 -0.21 9.44
N THR A 96 -15.86 0.07 8.28
CA THR A 96 -16.47 0.94 7.26
C THR A 96 -17.60 0.25 6.48
N SER A 97 -17.71 -1.08 6.53
CA SER A 97 -18.82 -1.82 5.92
C SER A 97 -20.01 -2.05 6.86
N ASN A 98 -19.79 -2.08 8.18
CA ASN A 98 -20.84 -2.51 9.12
C ASN A 98 -21.13 -1.49 10.22
N LEU A 99 -20.11 -0.85 10.79
CA LEU A 99 -20.25 0.01 11.97
C LEU A 99 -20.37 1.49 11.57
N TRP A 100 -19.57 1.92 10.59
CA TRP A 100 -19.47 3.30 10.20
C TRP A 100 -19.70 3.46 8.69
N LEU A 101 -20.97 3.50 8.30
CA LEU A 101 -21.42 3.59 6.90
C LEU A 101 -21.29 4.99 6.29
N GLN A 102 -20.93 6.01 7.07
CA GLN A 102 -20.87 7.40 6.62
C GLN A 102 -19.90 7.62 5.45
N PRO A 103 -18.68 7.04 5.43
CA PRO A 103 -17.77 7.21 4.31
C PRO A 103 -18.33 6.65 3.00
N VAL A 104 -19.04 5.52 3.07
CA VAL A 104 -19.70 4.91 1.91
C VAL A 104 -20.85 5.79 1.41
N LYS A 105 -21.70 6.28 2.31
CA LYS A 105 -22.81 7.19 1.97
C LYS A 105 -22.30 8.51 1.37
N ALA A 106 -21.23 9.08 1.92
CA ALA A 106 -20.58 10.28 1.40
C ALA A 106 -20.03 10.05 -0.01
N ALA A 107 -19.37 8.91 -0.26
CA ALA A 107 -18.87 8.55 -1.57
C ALA A 107 -20.00 8.36 -2.59
N GLN A 108 -21.11 7.71 -2.20
CA GLN A 108 -22.30 7.56 -3.05
C GLN A 108 -22.92 8.92 -3.40
N ALA A 109 -23.10 9.80 -2.41
CA ALA A 109 -23.63 11.14 -2.63
C ALA A 109 -22.73 11.99 -3.55
N LEU A 110 -21.40 11.85 -3.43
CA LEU A 110 -20.45 12.50 -4.32
C LEU A 110 -20.51 11.93 -5.75
N SER A 111 -20.68 10.61 -5.87
CA SER A 111 -20.80 9.93 -7.17
C SER A 111 -22.02 10.38 -7.96
N GLN A 112 -23.13 10.65 -7.29
CA GLN A 112 -24.35 11.16 -7.94
C GLN A 112 -24.17 12.59 -8.50
N LYS A 113 -23.26 13.39 -7.91
CA LYS A 113 -22.98 14.77 -8.33
C LYS A 113 -21.98 14.85 -9.49
N CYS A 114 -21.17 13.82 -9.71
CA CYS A 114 -20.14 13.83 -10.75
C CYS A 114 -20.61 13.06 -11.99
N PRO A 115 -20.65 13.69 -13.18
CA PRO A 115 -21.18 13.05 -14.39
C PRO A 115 -20.39 11.81 -14.83
N LEU A 116 -19.10 11.73 -14.48
CA LEU A 116 -18.23 10.60 -14.82
C LEU A 116 -18.54 9.33 -14.01
N THR A 117 -19.00 9.49 -12.77
CA THR A 117 -19.22 8.37 -11.82
C THR A 117 -20.70 8.13 -11.53
N ARG A 118 -21.60 8.93 -12.09
CA ARG A 118 -23.05 8.83 -11.92
C ARG A 118 -23.65 7.48 -12.29
N ASN A 119 -23.09 6.81 -13.31
CA ASN A 119 -23.61 5.53 -13.81
C ASN A 119 -22.99 4.31 -13.10
N TRP A 120 -22.13 4.51 -12.10
CA TRP A 120 -21.51 3.40 -11.38
C TRP A 120 -22.51 2.79 -10.41
N SER A 121 -22.48 1.46 -10.28
CA SER A 121 -23.38 0.79 -9.33
C SER A 121 -23.00 1.13 -7.88
N ASP A 122 -24.01 1.24 -7.01
CA ASP A 122 -23.81 1.48 -5.58
C ASP A 122 -22.90 0.43 -4.93
N SER A 123 -23.03 -0.83 -5.37
CA SER A 123 -22.18 -1.93 -4.91
C SER A 123 -20.71 -1.75 -5.31
N PHE A 124 -20.46 -1.19 -6.50
CA PHE A 124 -19.11 -0.90 -6.98
C PHE A 124 -18.50 0.27 -6.19
N ILE A 125 -19.25 1.35 -5.98
CA ILE A 125 -18.77 2.51 -5.20
C ILE A 125 -18.45 2.10 -3.77
N SER A 126 -19.34 1.34 -3.13
CA SER A 126 -19.16 0.87 -1.75
C SER A 126 -17.88 0.03 -1.59
N LYS A 127 -17.72 -1.02 -2.42
CA LYS A 127 -16.56 -1.92 -2.36
C LYS A 127 -15.23 -1.17 -2.55
N ASN A 128 -15.18 -0.29 -3.56
CA ASN A 128 -13.96 0.47 -3.84
C ASN A 128 -13.67 1.53 -2.78
N THR A 129 -14.69 2.19 -2.23
CA THR A 129 -14.52 3.19 -1.16
C THR A 129 -13.93 2.54 0.09
N VAL A 130 -14.52 1.43 0.53
CA VAL A 130 -14.05 0.68 1.70
C VAL A 130 -12.62 0.17 1.48
N LYS A 131 -12.35 -0.39 0.29
CA LYS A 131 -10.99 -0.87 -0.03
C LYS A 131 -9.97 0.28 -0.10
N LEU A 132 -10.36 1.44 -0.62
CA LEU A 132 -9.51 2.62 -0.69
C LEU A 132 -9.15 3.12 0.71
N LEU A 133 -10.13 3.25 1.61
CA LEU A 133 -9.90 3.67 3.00
C LEU A 133 -8.98 2.69 3.74
N ALA A 134 -9.23 1.38 3.59
CA ALA A 134 -8.37 0.35 4.16
C ALA A 134 -6.93 0.45 3.66
N THR A 135 -6.74 0.68 2.35
CA THR A 135 -5.43 0.88 1.74
C THR A 135 -4.75 2.13 2.32
N VAL A 136 -5.43 3.28 2.38
CA VAL A 136 -4.87 4.53 2.92
C VAL A 136 -4.44 4.35 4.38
N CYS A 137 -5.28 3.76 5.23
CA CYS A 137 -4.92 3.46 6.63
C CYS A 137 -3.71 2.52 6.72
N SER A 138 -3.66 1.47 5.88
CA SER A 138 -2.50 0.56 5.85
C SER A 138 -1.23 1.24 5.35
N MET A 139 -1.33 2.18 4.41
CA MET A 139 -0.19 2.96 3.93
C MET A 139 0.35 3.91 5.00
N ILE A 140 -0.54 4.58 5.75
CA ILE A 140 -0.14 5.41 6.89
C ILE A 140 0.59 4.58 7.93
N TRP A 141 0.04 3.41 8.29
CA TRP A 141 0.70 2.46 9.20
C TRP A 141 2.08 2.06 8.70
N ASN A 142 2.19 1.60 7.45
CA ASN A 142 3.45 1.17 6.86
C ASN A 142 4.46 2.31 6.86
N PHE A 143 4.07 3.53 6.45
CA PHE A 143 4.97 4.68 6.44
C PHE A 143 5.56 4.98 7.83
N LEU A 144 4.70 5.03 8.86
CA LEU A 144 5.13 5.32 10.23
C LEU A 144 6.09 4.25 10.76
N TRP A 145 5.73 2.98 10.63
CA TRP A 145 6.58 1.89 11.10
C TRP A 145 7.86 1.74 10.29
N TYR A 146 7.83 2.03 9.00
CA TYR A 146 9.04 2.00 8.18
C TYR A 146 10.01 3.09 8.64
N LYS A 147 9.50 4.30 8.84
CA LYS A 147 10.30 5.44 9.29
C LYS A 147 10.87 5.28 10.70
N TYR A 148 10.08 4.77 11.65
CA TYR A 148 10.43 4.81 13.07
C TYR A 148 10.87 3.47 13.66
N TYR A 149 10.82 2.37 12.89
CA TYR A 149 11.15 1.04 13.40
C TYR A 149 11.93 0.16 12.42
N VAL A 150 11.55 0.14 11.14
CA VAL A 150 12.22 -0.71 10.14
C VAL A 150 13.54 -0.10 9.68
N TYR A 151 13.54 1.16 9.24
CA TYR A 151 14.68 1.84 8.64
C TYR A 151 15.25 2.93 9.55
N LEU A 152 15.58 2.54 10.78
CA LEU A 152 16.36 3.36 11.72
C LEU A 152 17.85 3.36 11.35
#